data_AF-K1REB8-F1
#
_entry.id   AF-K1REB8-F1
#
_cell.length_a   1.000
_cell.length_b   1.000
_cell.length_c   1.000
_cell.angle_alpha   90.00
_cell.angle_beta   90.00
_cell.angle_gamma   90.00
#
_symmetry.space_group_name_H-M   'P 1'
#
loop_
_entity.id
_entity.type
_entity.pdbx_description
1 polymer ?
#
loop_
_entity_poly.entity_id
_entity_poly.type
_entity_poly.pdbx_seq_one_letter_code
_entity_poly.pdbx_strand_id
1 'polypeptide(L)' 'MSAAQTLRPGRYRHFKGKEYELLFVATHSETLEPMVVYRALYGERGVW' A
#
# COMPACT_ATOMS: atom_id res chain seq x y z
N MET A 1 18.58 1.33 4.41
CA MET A 1 17.16 1.33 4.80
C MET A 1 16.41 0.47 3.79
N SER A 2 15.45 -0.36 4.23
CA SER A 2 14.62 -1.12 3.28
C SER A 2 13.67 -0.17 2.54
N ALA A 3 13.29 -0.49 1.30
CA ALA A 3 12.33 0.32 0.54
C ALA A 3 11.01 0.52 1.30
N ALA A 4 10.57 -0.51 2.04
CA ALA A 4 9.38 -0.46 2.89
C ALA A 4 9.45 0.63 3.99
N GLN A 5 10.63 0.90 4.55
CA GLN A 5 10.83 1.96 5.55
C GLN A 5 10.72 3.38 5.00
N THR A 6 10.82 3.54 3.67
CA THR A 6 10.72 4.86 3.03
C THR A 6 9.30 5.21 2.55
N LEU A 7 8.39 4.23 2.53
CA LEU A 7 7.01 4.45 2.11
C LEU A 7 6.23 5.19 3.20
N ARG A 8 5.52 6.25 2.81
CA ARG A 8 4.74 7.09 3.73
C ARG A 8 3.26 6.96 3.41
N PRO A 9 2.37 6.84 4.42
CA PRO A 9 0.94 6.88 4.17
C PRO A 9 0.54 8.11 3.34
N GLY A 10 -0.41 7.92 2.43
CA GLY A 10 -0.83 8.98 1.51
C GLY A 10 -1.23 8.46 0.14
N ARG A 11 -1.48 9.38 -0.79
CA ARG A 11 -1.96 9.05 -2.14
C ARG A 11 -0.81 8.72 -3.08
N TYR A 12 -1.00 7.63 -3.82
CA TYR A 12 -0.08 7.15 -4.85
C TYR A 12 -0.87 6.88 -6.12
N ARG A 13 -0.24 7.15 -7.27
CA ARG A 13 -0.77 6.77 -8.58
C ARG A 13 -0.05 5.53 -9.07
N HIS A 14 -0.80 4.47 -9.28
CA HIS A 14 -0.28 3.26 -9.90
C HIS A 14 0.14 3.55 -11.35
N PHE A 15 1.11 2.81 -11.88
CA PHE A 15 1.60 3.04 -13.25
C PHE A 15 0.51 2.87 -14.32
N LYS A 16 -0.54 2.10 -14.02
CA LYS A 16 -1.76 1.95 -14.85
C LYS A 16 -2.75 3.11 -14.72
N GLY A 17 -2.37 4.21 -14.07
CA GLY A 17 -3.15 5.46 -13.99
C GLY A 17 -4.20 5.53 -12.88
N LYS A 18 -4.52 4.43 -12.19
CA LYS A 18 -5.44 4.43 -11.05
C LYS A 18 -4.78 4.97 -9.78
N GLU A 19 -5.57 5.63 -8.94
CA GLU A 19 -5.12 6.17 -7.66
C GLU A 19 -5.47 5.23 -6.49
N TYR A 20 -4.55 5.17 -5.55
CA TYR A 20 -4.64 4.38 -4.33
C TYR A 20 -4.13 5.20 -3.15
N GLU A 21 -4.57 4.85 -1.95
CA GLU A 21 -4.08 5.40 -0.70
C GLU A 21 -3.32 4.34 0.07
N LEU A 22 -2.03 4.56 0.33
CA LEU A 22 -1.25 3.75 1.25
C LEU A 22 -1.72 4.06 2.68
N LEU A 23 -2.20 3.05 3.38
CA LEU A 23 -2.67 3.17 4.76
C LEU A 23 -1.53 2.89 5.74
N PHE A 24 -0.83 1.76 5.54
CA PHE A 24 0.27 1.33 6.40
C PHE A 24 1.19 0.33 5.70
N VAL A 25 2.36 0.11 6.30
CA VAL A 25 3.25 -1.02 5.99
C VAL A 25 3.12 -2.01 7.14
N ALA A 26 2.67 -3.23 6.85
CA ALA A 26 2.50 -4.31 7.83
C ALA A 26 3.56 -5.40 7.63
N THR A 27 3.77 -6.22 8.65
CA THR A 27 4.57 -7.44 8.55
C THR A 27 3.64 -8.62 8.30
N HIS A 28 3.86 -9.35 7.21
CA HIS A 28 3.14 -10.58 6.92
C HIS A 28 3.54 -11.67 7.92
N SER A 29 2.60 -12.24 8.68
CA SER A 29 2.92 -13.10 9.83
C SER A 29 3.57 -14.43 9.46
N GLU A 30 3.28 -14.96 8.27
CA GLU A 30 3.81 -16.25 7.83
C GLU A 30 5.22 -16.15 7.24
N THR A 31 5.51 -15.06 6.50
CA THR A 31 6.80 -14.89 5.80
C THR A 31 7.70 -13.83 6.44
N LEU A 32 7.18 -13.04 7.38
CA LEU A 32 7.82 -11.88 7.99
C LEU A 32 8.20 -10.78 7.00
N GLU A 33 7.69 -10.83 5.78
CA GLU A 33 7.96 -9.83 4.75
C GLU A 33 7.14 -8.56 4.98
N PRO A 34 7.71 -7.38 4.70
CA PRO A 34 6.96 -6.14 4.75
C PRO A 34 6.00 -6.03 3.55
N MET A 35 4.73 -5.78 3.82
CA MET A 35 3.69 -5.58 2.80
C MET A 35 3.03 -4.21 2.97
N VAL A 36 2.63 -3.63 1.85
CA VAL A 36 1.82 -2.41 1.84
C VAL A 36 0.36 -2.78 1.98
N VAL A 37 -0.36 -2.08 2.86
CA VAL A 37 -1.82 -2.14 2.90
C VAL A 37 -2.39 -0.85 2.36
N TYR A 38 -3.24 -0.97 1.35
CA TYR A 38 -3.71 0.17 0.57
C TYR A 38 -5.19 0.08 0.25
N ARG A 39 -5.78 1.24 -0.03
CA ARG A 39 -7.18 1.38 -0.44
C ARG A 39 -7.26 1.86 -1.88
N ALA A 40 -8.10 1.23 -2.70
CA ALA A 40 -8.45 1.78 -4.01
C ALA A 40 -9.25 3.08 -3.84
N LEU A 41 -8.90 4.12 -4.61
CA LEU A 41 -9.66 5.39 -4.63
C LEU A 41 -10.70 5.42 -5.77
N TYR A 42 -11.08 4.25 -6.28
CA TYR A 42 -12.05 4.04 -7.35
C TYR A 42 -12.92 2.80 -7.07
N GLY A 43 -14.03 2.67 -7.80
CA GLY A 43 -14.97 1.56 -7.65
C GLY A 43 -15.49 1.45 -6.21
N GLU A 44 -15.56 0.22 -5.69
CA GLU A 44 -16.01 -0.09 -4.33
C GLU A 44 -15.03 0.35 -3.22
N ARG A 45 -13.86 0.90 -3.59
CA ARG A 45 -12.84 1.38 -2.64
C ARG A 45 -12.38 0.33 -1.61
N GLY A 46 -12.18 -0.91 -2.07
CA GLY A 46 -11.68 -2.01 -1.25
C GLY A 46 -10.30 -1.76 -0.65
N VAL A 47 -9.94 -2.58 0.34
CA VAL A 47 -8.64 -2.60 1.02
C VAL A 47 -7.95 -3.92 0.73
N TRP A 48 -6.67 -3.86 0.41
CA TRP A 48 -5.79 -5.01 0.15
C TRP A 48 -4.49 -4.84 0.91
#